data_AF-A0A923L7K7-F1
#
_entry.id   AF-A0A923L7K7-F1
#
_cell.length_a   1.000
_cell.length_b   1.000
_cell.length_c   1.000
_cell.angle_alpha   90.00
_cell.angle_beta   90.00
_cell.angle_gamma   90.00
#
_symmetry.space_group_name_H-M   'P 1'
#
loop_
_entity.id
_entity.type
_entity.pdbx_description
1 polymer ?
#
loop_
_entity_poly.entity_id
_entity_poly.type
_entity_poly.pdbx_seq_one_letter_code
_entity_poly.pdbx_strand_id
1 'polypeptide(L)'
;MHILKGREKMSKYVKITFVITLVIQAIGTLYSTYSAFIYGNPKKIIESEEIAVEYLKEEKGYQNPGILMVKGNYNWKGSYGKKYGGFIILKDNNDIVYSYVIRNDKIIVLDDIPTKY
;
A
#
# COMPACT_ATOMS: atom_id res chain seq x y z
N MET A 1 -40.42 -17.24 -43.23
CA MET A 1 -39.18 -16.81 -42.57
C MET A 1 -39.33 -15.35 -42.17
N HIS A 2 -39.86 -15.07 -40.98
CA HIS A 2 -39.96 -13.71 -40.44
C HIS A 2 -38.97 -13.58 -39.29
N ILE A 3 -37.81 -12.99 -39.60
CA ILE A 3 -36.86 -12.51 -38.62
C ILE A 3 -37.20 -11.03 -38.38
N LEU A 4 -37.04 -10.59 -37.12
CA LEU A 4 -37.03 -9.20 -36.62
C LEU A 4 -38.36 -8.65 -36.09
N LYS A 5 -38.50 -8.57 -34.76
CA LYS A 5 -38.36 -7.31 -33.98
C LYS A 5 -38.92 -7.50 -32.57
N GLY A 6 -38.01 -7.63 -31.61
CA GLY A 6 -38.32 -7.52 -30.18
C GLY A 6 -37.28 -6.66 -29.47
N ARG A 7 -37.06 -5.41 -29.91
CA ARG A 7 -36.38 -4.43 -29.05
C ARG A 7 -37.41 -3.99 -28.01
N GLU A 8 -37.57 -4.77 -26.94
CA GLU A 8 -38.31 -4.31 -25.78
C GLU A 8 -37.67 -3.02 -25.28
N LYS A 9 -38.45 -1.93 -25.28
CA LYS A 9 -38.00 -0.63 -24.76
C LYS A 9 -37.84 -0.78 -23.25
N MET A 10 -36.62 -1.09 -22.84
CA MET A 10 -36.23 -1.12 -21.44
C MET A 10 -36.66 0.18 -20.74
N SER A 11 -37.39 0.04 -19.63
CA SER A 11 -37.94 1.17 -18.87
C SER A 11 -36.86 2.20 -18.53
N LYS A 12 -37.23 3.48 -18.52
CA LYS A 12 -36.33 4.59 -18.19
C LYS A 12 -35.64 4.35 -16.83
N TYR A 13 -36.38 3.80 -15.87
CA TYR A 13 -35.85 3.48 -14.54
C TYR A 13 -34.79 2.37 -14.61
N VAL A 14 -35.05 1.28 -15.33
CA VAL A 14 -34.10 0.16 -15.50
C VAL A 14 -32.80 0.63 -16.15
N LYS A 15 -32.89 1.52 -17.16
CA LYS A 15 -31.70 2.12 -17.79
C LYS A 15 -30.89 2.96 -16.81
N ILE A 16 -31.56 3.75 -15.96
CA ILE A 16 -30.89 4.57 -14.95
C ILE A 16 -30.21 3.68 -13.92
N THR A 17 -30.89 2.67 -13.39
CA THR A 17 -30.31 1.74 -12.40
C THR A 17 -29.10 1.02 -12.98
N PHE A 18 -29.19 0.56 -14.22
CA PHE A 18 -28.07 -0.10 -14.90
C PHE A 18 -26.85 0.81 -15.04
N VAL A 19 -27.05 2.07 -15.44
CA VAL A 19 -25.95 3.06 -15.52
C VAL A 19 -25.35 3.33 -14.14
N ILE A 20 -26.18 3.48 -13.10
CA ILE A 20 -25.69 3.68 -11.73
C ILE A 20 -24.84 2.49 -11.28
N THR A 21 -25.29 1.26 -11.52
CA THR A 21 -24.53 0.05 -11.19
C THR A 21 -23.19 0.02 -11.93
N LEU A 22 -23.17 0.35 -13.22
CA LEU A 22 -21.93 0.43 -14.00
C LEU A 22 -20.96 1.49 -13.45
N VAL A 23 -21.47 2.66 -13.07
CA VAL A 23 -20.66 3.74 -12.48
C VAL A 23 -20.03 3.29 -11.15
N ILE A 24 -20.81 2.65 -10.27
CA ILE A 24 -20.31 2.15 -8.99
C ILE A 24 -19.22 1.08 -9.22
N GLN A 25 -19.44 0.15 -10.14
CA GLN A 25 -18.45 -0.87 -10.48
C GLN A 25 -17.17 -0.27 -11.08
N ALA A 26 -17.30 0.73 -11.96
CA ALA A 26 -16.17 1.42 -12.55
C ALA A 26 -15.33 2.14 -11.48
N ILE A 27 -15.98 2.87 -10.56
CA ILE A 27 -15.30 3.55 -9.45
C ILE A 27 -14.59 2.53 -8.54
N GLY A 28 -15.26 1.44 -8.17
CA GLY A 28 -14.67 0.39 -7.35
C GLY A 28 -13.45 -0.26 -8.01
N THR A 29 -13.54 -0.53 -9.31
CA THR A 29 -12.44 -1.12 -10.11
C THR A 29 -11.27 -0.14 -10.24
N LEU A 30 -11.54 1.14 -10.51
CA LEU A 30 -10.53 2.20 -10.56
C LEU A 30 -9.81 2.34 -9.23
N TYR A 31 -10.53 2.40 -8.11
CA TYR A 31 -9.94 2.49 -6.78
C TYR A 31 -9.10 1.26 -6.42
N SER A 32 -9.62 0.06 -6.70
CA SER A 32 -8.88 -1.19 -6.48
C SER A 32 -7.61 -1.25 -7.32
N THR A 33 -7.67 -0.83 -8.59
CA THR A 33 -6.51 -0.78 -9.48
C THR A 33 -5.51 0.27 -9.02
N TYR A 34 -5.97 1.47 -8.67
CA TYR A 34 -5.15 2.56 -8.18
C TYR A 34 -4.41 2.18 -6.89
N SER A 35 -5.10 1.59 -5.92
CA SER A 35 -4.49 1.09 -4.69
C SER A 35 -3.59 -0.12 -4.94
N ALA A 36 -3.96 -1.08 -5.79
CA ALA A 36 -3.13 -2.26 -6.01
C ALA A 36 -1.86 -1.99 -6.82
N PHE A 37 -1.85 -1.00 -7.72
CA PHE A 37 -0.78 -0.79 -8.69
C PHE A 37 -0.04 0.55 -8.57
N ILE A 38 -0.71 1.64 -8.18
CA ILE A 38 -0.14 2.99 -8.26
C ILE A 38 0.38 3.46 -6.90
N TYR A 39 -0.44 3.41 -5.86
CA TYR A 39 -0.06 3.91 -4.52
C TYR A 39 0.26 2.80 -3.52
N GLY A 40 -0.17 1.58 -3.80
CA GLY A 40 -0.19 0.52 -2.82
C GLY A 40 -1.37 0.58 -1.85
N ASN A 41 -1.44 -0.40 -0.96
CA ASN A 41 -2.46 -0.47 0.07
C ASN A 41 -2.08 0.47 1.24
N PRO A 42 -2.78 1.60 1.45
CA PRO A 42 -2.40 2.58 2.47
C PRO A 42 -2.40 2.01 3.88
N LYS A 43 -3.34 1.09 4.17
CA LYS A 43 -3.39 0.40 5.47
C LYS A 43 -2.10 -0.37 5.72
N LYS A 44 -1.62 -1.09 4.70
CA LYS A 44 -0.39 -1.88 4.79
C LYS A 44 0.88 -1.02 4.84
N ILE A 45 0.85 0.18 4.29
CA ILE A 45 1.94 1.17 4.42
C ILE A 45 2.04 1.61 5.87
N ILE A 46 0.92 2.03 6.48
CA ILE A 46 0.87 2.44 7.88
C ILE A 46 1.31 1.29 8.80
N GLU A 47 0.75 0.09 8.61
CA GLU A 47 1.17 -1.11 9.37
C GLU A 47 2.69 -1.34 9.26
N SER A 48 3.29 -1.13 8.09
CA SER A 48 4.74 -1.31 7.90
C SER A 48 5.58 -0.24 8.59
N GLU A 49 5.05 0.98 8.75
CA GLU A 49 5.72 2.07 9.47
C GLU A 49 5.68 1.81 10.97
N GLU A 50 4.53 1.37 11.49
CA GLU A 50 4.35 1.00 12.90
C GLU A 50 5.31 -0.11 13.31
N ILE A 51 5.38 -1.20 12.55
CA ILE A 51 6.30 -2.33 12.80
C ILE A 51 7.76 -1.85 12.80
N ALA A 52 8.14 -0.97 11.88
CA ALA A 52 9.50 -0.45 11.81
C ALA A 52 9.84 0.45 13.01
N VAL A 53 8.90 1.28 13.46
CA VAL A 53 9.08 2.11 14.67
C VAL A 53 9.18 1.23 15.93
N GLU A 54 8.36 0.19 16.05
CA GLU A 54 8.42 -0.75 17.17
C GLU A 54 9.77 -1.48 17.21
N TYR A 55 10.22 -2.02 16.08
CA TYR A 55 11.56 -2.61 15.96
C TYR A 55 12.69 -1.65 16.37
N LEU A 56 12.63 -0.39 15.91
CA LEU A 56 13.66 0.59 16.27
C LEU A 56 13.71 0.85 17.78
N LYS A 57 12.57 0.80 18.46
CA LYS A 57 12.47 0.98 19.92
C LYS A 57 12.95 -0.24 20.68
N GLU A 58 12.41 -1.41 20.34
CA GLU A 58 12.58 -2.63 21.13
C GLU A 58 13.92 -3.31 20.86
N GLU A 59 14.34 -3.38 19.60
CA GLU A 59 15.54 -4.14 19.18
C GLU A 59 16.76 -3.24 19.00
N LYS A 60 16.55 -1.95 18.65
CA LYS A 60 17.65 -1.00 18.37
C LYS A 60 17.80 0.11 19.40
N GLY A 61 16.90 0.22 20.38
CA GLY A 61 16.99 1.20 21.48
C GLY A 61 16.71 2.65 21.10
N TYR A 62 16.22 2.93 19.88
CA TYR A 62 15.88 4.30 19.47
C TYR A 62 14.57 4.76 20.08
N GLN A 63 14.59 5.96 20.66
CA GLN A 63 13.37 6.68 21.04
C GLN A 63 12.88 7.56 19.88
N ASN A 64 11.60 7.96 19.90
CA ASN A 64 10.99 8.82 18.87
C ASN A 64 11.88 10.02 18.47
N PRO A 65 12.54 10.77 19.38
CA PRO A 65 13.40 11.89 19.00
C PRO A 65 14.64 11.53 18.19
N GLY A 66 15.08 10.26 18.21
CA GLY A 66 16.21 9.74 17.44
C GLY A 66 15.83 9.19 16.05
N ILE A 67 14.53 9.04 15.80
CA ILE A 67 13.98 8.60 14.51
C ILE A 67 13.56 9.86 13.75
N LEU A 68 14.23 10.16 12.64
CA LEU A 68 13.88 11.33 11.83
C LEU A 68 12.64 11.04 10.99
N MET A 69 12.61 9.88 10.33
CA MET A 69 11.52 9.48 9.45
C MET A 69 11.48 7.96 9.29
N VAL A 70 10.27 7.40 9.26
CA VAL A 70 10.00 6.08 8.71
C VAL A 70 8.97 6.29 7.61
N LYS A 71 9.23 5.76 6.42
CA LYS A 71 8.30 5.86 5.31
C LYS A 71 8.10 4.50 4.67
N GLY A 72 6.88 4.01 4.79
CA GLY A 72 6.44 2.77 4.17
C GLY A 72 6.30 2.94 2.65
N ASN A 73 6.56 1.86 1.95
CA ASN A 73 6.36 1.76 0.52
C ASN A 73 5.81 0.37 0.18
N TYR A 74 4.93 0.33 -0.81
CA TYR A 74 4.30 -0.87 -1.30
C TYR A 74 4.64 -1.04 -2.77
N ASN A 75 4.88 -2.28 -3.19
CA ASN A 75 5.23 -2.60 -4.57
C ASN A 75 6.61 -2.07 -4.99
N TRP A 76 7.61 -2.18 -4.10
CA TRP A 76 9.01 -2.01 -4.51
C TRP A 76 9.25 -2.96 -5.70
N LYS A 77 9.52 -2.42 -6.89
CA LYS A 77 9.76 -3.18 -8.13
C LYS A 77 11.11 -3.92 -8.09
N GLY A 78 11.38 -4.65 -7.02
CA GLY A 78 12.52 -5.55 -6.86
C GLY A 78 12.07 -6.99 -7.09
N SER A 79 12.89 -7.74 -7.83
CA SER A 79 12.65 -9.01 -8.57
C SER A 79 11.88 -10.18 -7.93
N TYR A 80 11.29 -10.08 -6.73
CA TYR A 80 10.51 -11.19 -6.14
C TYR A 80 9.33 -10.69 -5.30
N GLY A 81 8.14 -10.71 -5.89
CA GLY A 81 6.86 -10.53 -5.20
C GLY A 81 6.53 -9.08 -4.81
N LYS A 82 5.26 -8.87 -4.41
CA LYS A 82 4.85 -7.62 -3.78
C LYS A 82 5.55 -7.49 -2.43
N LYS A 83 6.62 -6.71 -2.36
CA LYS A 83 7.31 -6.43 -1.11
C LYS A 83 6.67 -5.22 -0.43
N TYR A 84 6.19 -5.46 0.79
CA TYR A 84 5.88 -4.43 1.77
C TYR A 84 7.20 -4.05 2.44
N GLY A 85 7.44 -2.78 2.70
CA GLY A 85 8.70 -2.35 3.27
C GLY A 85 8.76 -0.84 3.32
N GLY A 86 9.96 -0.29 3.32
CA GLY A 86 10.12 1.15 3.38
C GLY A 86 11.57 1.51 3.61
N PHE A 87 11.75 2.74 4.10
CA PHE A 87 13.03 3.20 4.56
C PHE A 87 12.92 3.94 5.89
N ILE A 88 14.03 3.94 6.61
CA ILE A 88 14.22 4.56 7.91
C ILE A 88 15.33 5.59 7.74
N ILE A 89 15.15 6.76 8.34
CA ILE A 89 16.16 7.80 8.47
C ILE A 89 16.31 8.11 9.95
N LEU A 90 17.55 8.05 10.45
CA LEU A 90 17.88 8.27 11.84
C LEU A 90 18.57 9.62 12.01
N LYS A 91 18.25 10.32 13.09
CA LYS A 91 18.75 11.67 13.35
C LYS A 91 20.26 11.73 13.58
N ASP A 92 20.81 10.68 14.18
CA ASP A 92 22.21 10.66 14.63
C ASP A 92 23.19 10.30 13.50
N ASN A 93 22.70 9.83 12.34
CA ASN A 93 23.52 9.19 11.31
C ASN A 93 23.53 9.96 9.98
N ASN A 94 23.63 11.28 10.01
CA ASN A 94 23.77 12.13 8.82
C ASN A 94 22.77 11.79 7.69
N ASP A 95 21.50 11.55 8.04
CA ASP A 95 20.44 11.21 7.09
C ASP A 95 20.70 9.96 6.23
N ILE A 96 21.52 9.02 6.72
CA ILE A 96 21.66 7.70 6.09
C ILE A 96 20.29 7.04 6.03
N VAL A 97 19.95 6.55 4.84
CA VAL A 97 18.69 5.87 4.54
C VAL A 97 18.89 4.37 4.66
N TYR A 98 18.18 3.74 5.59
CA TYR A 98 18.20 2.29 5.79
C TYR A 98 16.93 1.69 5.20
N SER A 99 17.07 0.72 4.31
CA SER A 99 15.96 0.03 3.67
C SER A 99 15.52 -1.17 4.49
N TYR A 100 14.21 -1.41 4.53
CA TYR A 100 13.64 -2.59 5.16
C TYR A 100 12.50 -3.18 4.34
N VAL A 101 12.22 -4.45 4.58
CA VAL A 101 11.05 -5.16 4.03
C VAL A 101 10.32 -5.89 5.15
N ILE A 102 9.02 -6.06 5.00
CA ILE A 102 8.17 -6.84 5.90
C ILE A 102 7.91 -8.20 5.25
N ARG A 103 8.19 -9.28 5.99
CA ARG A 103 7.91 -10.65 5.59
C ARG A 103 7.30 -11.40 6.77
N ASN A 104 6.09 -11.94 6.57
CA ASN A 104 5.33 -12.62 7.63
C ASN A 104 5.22 -11.78 8.90
N ASP A 105 4.83 -10.50 8.74
CA ASP A 105 4.69 -9.51 9.81
C ASP A 105 5.96 -9.24 10.64
N LYS A 106 7.12 -9.63 10.12
CA LYS A 106 8.43 -9.32 10.70
C LYS A 106 9.22 -8.41 9.79
N ILE A 107 9.88 -7.43 10.40
CA ILE A 107 10.84 -6.59 9.69
C ILE A 107 12.12 -7.36 9.38
N ILE A 108 12.60 -7.19 8.16
CA ILE A 108 13.90 -7.64 7.69
C ILE A 108 14.58 -6.38 7.18
N VAL A 109 15.59 -5.93 7.91
CA VAL A 109 16.40 -4.79 7.48
C VAL A 109 17.40 -5.28 6.44
N LEU A 110 17.54 -4.52 5.35
CA LEU A 110 18.48 -4.83 4.26
C LEU A 110 19.86 -4.23 4.52
N ASP A 111 19.91 -3.19 5.35
CA ASP A 111 21.10 -2.46 5.77
C ASP A 111 21.35 -2.67 7.28
N ASP A 112 22.60 -2.57 7.72
CA ASP A 112 22.90 -2.70 9.15
C ASP A 112 22.57 -1.40 9.88
N ILE A 113 21.44 -1.39 10.59
CA ILE A 113 21.05 -0.26 11.44
C ILE A 113 21.83 -0.36 12.76
N PRO A 114 22.63 0.65 13.13
CA PRO A 114 23.36 0.63 14.39
C PRO A 114 22.42 0.60 15.60
N THR A 115 22.88 0.06 16.71
CA THR A 115 22.14 0.05 17.97
C THR A 115 22.44 1.30 18.78
N LYS A 116 21.41 1.90 19.38
CA LYS A 116 21.51 3.02 20.31
C LYS A 116 21.32 2.49 21.73
N TYR A 117 22.41 2.08 22.37
CA TYR A 117 22.43 1.74 23.80
C TYR A 117 22.56 2.99 24.67
#